data_AF-A0A2D8QI57-F1
#
_entry.id   AF-A0A2D8QI57-F1
#
_cell.length_a   1.000
_cell.length_b   1.000
_cell.length_c   1.000
_cell.angle_alpha   90.00
_cell.angle_beta   90.00
_cell.angle_gamma   90.00
#
_symmetry.space_group_name_H-M   'P 1'
#
loop_
_entity.id
_entity.type
_entity.pdbx_description
1 polymer ?
#
loop_
_entity_poly.entity_id
_entity_poly.type
_entity_poly.pdbx_seq_one_letter_code
_entity_poly.pdbx_strand_id
1 'polypeptide(L)'
;MPYALKLRVMKSLINIFLFSVSLFAQYPADSLFKDSNNNVMQKMFLYPITKWQRLSYNSDIIGCQYYPSCSHYGAKAIHSKGAIFGSIVTYDRIIRCNEAAKFNHDNMGGFYYSDGRLVDPVDYYPTKSNKKSPMLAASLSALVPGSGRMYGGRLIMDGIYGLLVSSLTIQMAQKSIKKESAISPFFIGVALTTYFGEIYGAYRTAKYYQSHPKSGDEN
;
A
#
# COMPACT_ATOMS: atom_id res chain seq x y z
N MET A 1 17.67 20.48 -52.01
CA MET A 1 18.24 19.46 -51.10
C MET A 1 18.27 19.80 -49.60
N PRO A 2 18.35 21.05 -49.09
CA PRO A 2 18.52 21.28 -47.64
C PRO A 2 17.25 21.00 -46.82
N TYR A 3 16.06 21.13 -47.42
CA TYR A 3 14.79 20.96 -46.71
C TYR A 3 14.48 19.49 -46.34
N ALA A 4 14.79 18.55 -47.23
CA ALA A 4 14.59 17.12 -47.01
C ALA A 4 15.49 16.56 -45.90
N LEU A 5 16.73 17.06 -45.81
CA LEU A 5 17.67 16.72 -44.74
C LEU A 5 17.17 17.24 -43.38
N LYS A 6 16.64 18.46 -43.34
CA LYS A 6 16.08 19.09 -42.14
C LYS A 6 14.85 18.32 -41.61
N LEU A 7 13.96 17.88 -42.50
CA LEU A 7 12.81 17.04 -42.18
C LEU A 7 13.21 15.65 -41.66
N ARG A 8 14.25 15.03 -42.24
CA ARG A 8 14.77 13.74 -41.79
C ARG A 8 15.40 13.84 -40.39
N VAL A 9 16.16 14.89 -40.13
CA VAL A 9 16.77 15.16 -38.82
C VAL A 9 15.69 15.48 -37.78
N MET A 10 14.69 16.30 -38.08
CA MET A 10 13.56 16.55 -37.16
C MET A 10 12.78 15.28 -36.82
N LYS A 11 12.47 14.42 -37.81
CA LYS A 11 11.81 13.13 -37.56
C LYS A 11 12.68 12.20 -36.69
N SER A 12 14.00 12.18 -36.92
CA SER A 12 14.93 11.41 -36.10
C SER A 12 14.99 11.93 -34.65
N LEU A 13 15.01 13.25 -34.46
CA LEU A 13 14.99 13.88 -33.13
C LEU A 13 13.66 13.63 -32.41
N ILE A 14 12.53 13.68 -33.12
CA ILE A 14 11.21 13.33 -32.59
C ILE A 14 11.17 11.86 -32.17
N ASN A 15 11.70 10.94 -32.99
CA ASN A 15 11.75 9.53 -32.63
C ASN A 15 12.68 9.26 -31.44
N ILE A 16 13.85 9.91 -31.38
CA ILE A 16 14.76 9.83 -30.22
C ILE A 16 14.08 10.39 -28.96
N PHE A 17 13.37 11.52 -29.08
CA PHE A 17 12.61 12.11 -28.00
C PHE A 17 11.48 11.19 -27.53
N LEU A 18 10.65 10.66 -28.44
CA LEU A 18 9.58 9.71 -28.13
C LEU A 18 10.10 8.41 -27.50
N PHE A 19 11.22 7.90 -27.98
CA PHE A 19 11.89 6.73 -27.40
C PHE A 19 12.44 7.01 -25.99
N SER A 20 13.01 8.20 -25.78
CA SER A 20 13.50 8.62 -24.46
C SER A 20 12.37 8.83 -23.45
N VAL A 21 11.24 9.44 -23.86
CA VAL A 21 10.06 9.65 -23.01
C VAL A 21 9.45 8.31 -22.56
N SER A 22 9.49 7.30 -23.43
CA SER A 22 9.02 5.94 -23.13
C SER A 22 9.86 5.25 -22.05
N LEU A 23 11.17 5.51 -21.99
CA LEU A 23 12.06 4.98 -20.96
C LEU A 23 11.84 5.63 -19.57
N PHE A 24 11.32 6.86 -19.52
CA PHE A 24 11.09 7.58 -18.26
C PHE A 24 9.72 7.33 -17.63
N ALA A 25 8.81 6.60 -18.28
CA ALA A 25 7.46 6.31 -17.79
C ALA A 25 7.18 4.80 -17.66
N GLN A 26 8.24 4.01 -17.44
CA GLN A 26 8.14 2.55 -17.45
C GLN A 26 7.37 1.98 -16.24
N TYR A 27 7.33 2.70 -15.11
CA TYR A 27 6.71 2.20 -13.87
C TYR A 27 5.55 3.07 -13.36
N PRO A 28 4.46 2.47 -12.85
CA PRO A 28 3.26 3.22 -12.45
C PRO A 28 3.46 4.30 -11.37
N ALA A 29 4.49 4.21 -10.53
CA ALA A 29 4.80 5.25 -9.54
C ALA A 29 5.55 6.45 -10.14
N ASP A 30 6.21 6.30 -11.29
CA ASP A 30 6.95 7.41 -11.93
C ASP A 30 5.98 8.51 -12.39
N SER A 31 4.80 8.16 -12.89
CA SER A 31 3.76 9.15 -13.26
C SER A 31 3.26 9.90 -12.03
N LEU A 32 3.00 9.19 -10.93
CA LEU A 32 2.56 9.80 -9.67
C LEU A 32 3.66 10.73 -9.10
N PHE A 33 4.93 10.35 -9.14
CA PHE A 33 6.02 11.21 -8.67
C PHE A 33 6.17 12.51 -9.49
N LYS A 34 5.93 12.44 -10.81
CA LYS A 34 6.02 13.60 -11.72
C LYS A 34 4.82 14.53 -11.63
N ASP A 35 3.68 14.06 -11.13
CA ASP A 35 2.47 14.87 -10.99
C ASP A 35 2.77 16.17 -10.21
N SER A 36 2.37 17.30 -10.78
CA SER A 36 2.58 18.63 -10.21
C SER A 36 1.75 18.89 -8.95
N ASN A 37 0.68 18.13 -8.74
CA ASN A 37 -0.19 18.24 -7.56
C ASN A 37 0.48 17.70 -6.29
N ASN A 38 1.56 16.92 -6.42
CA ASN A 38 2.29 16.42 -5.25
C ASN A 38 3.22 17.48 -4.67
N ASN A 39 3.07 17.73 -3.37
CA ASN A 39 3.97 18.60 -2.62
C ASN A 39 5.33 17.91 -2.37
N VAL A 40 6.29 18.69 -1.85
CA VAL A 40 7.67 18.21 -1.57
C VAL A 40 7.68 16.97 -0.68
N MET A 41 6.84 16.93 0.35
CA MET A 41 6.77 15.81 1.29
C MET A 41 6.22 14.54 0.60
N GLN A 42 5.19 14.66 -0.23
CA GLN A 42 4.69 13.54 -1.03
C GLN A 42 5.76 13.04 -1.99
N LYS A 43 6.48 13.93 -2.68
CA LYS A 43 7.58 13.55 -3.59
C LYS A 43 8.72 12.85 -2.86
N MET A 44 9.07 13.30 -1.66
CA MET A 44 10.07 12.64 -0.81
C MET A 44 9.69 11.18 -0.51
N PHE A 45 8.41 10.91 -0.23
CA PHE A 45 7.92 9.56 0.07
C PHE A 45 7.67 8.72 -1.19
N LEU A 46 7.28 9.34 -2.31
CA LEU A 46 7.09 8.67 -3.60
C LEU A 46 8.42 8.23 -4.21
N TYR A 47 9.48 9.02 -4.07
CA TYR A 47 10.79 8.74 -4.67
C TYR A 47 11.33 7.33 -4.37
N PRO A 48 11.45 6.86 -3.10
CA PRO A 48 11.92 5.50 -2.83
C PRO A 48 11.00 4.43 -3.43
N ILE A 49 9.70 4.68 -3.53
CA ILE A 49 8.75 3.76 -4.17
C ILE A 49 9.03 3.65 -5.68
N THR A 50 9.34 4.75 -6.37
CA THR A 50 9.74 4.70 -7.79
C THR A 50 10.99 3.85 -8.01
N LYS A 51 11.97 3.93 -7.10
CA LYS A 51 13.20 3.13 -7.15
C LYS A 51 12.93 1.67 -6.88
N TRP A 52 12.08 1.37 -5.89
CA TRP A 52 11.68 0.01 -5.59
C TRP A 52 10.91 -0.64 -6.76
N GLN A 53 10.08 0.10 -7.49
CA GLN A 53 9.39 -0.44 -8.66
C GLN A 53 10.35 -0.87 -9.78
N ARG A 54 11.45 -0.14 -9.99
CA ARG A 54 12.49 -0.54 -10.96
C ARG A 54 13.14 -1.88 -10.66
N LEU A 55 13.23 -2.24 -9.37
CA LEU A 55 13.75 -3.54 -8.95
C LEU A 55 12.67 -4.62 -8.99
N SER A 56 11.52 -4.36 -8.36
CA SER A 56 10.46 -5.35 -8.20
C SER A 56 9.75 -5.73 -9.50
N TYR A 57 9.50 -4.79 -10.42
CA TYR A 57 8.80 -5.10 -11.68
C TYR A 57 9.68 -5.80 -12.71
N ASN A 58 11.01 -5.77 -12.52
CA ASN A 58 11.97 -6.44 -13.38
C ASN A 58 12.43 -7.80 -12.79
N SER A 59 11.73 -8.32 -11.79
CA SER A 59 12.08 -9.57 -11.11
C SER A 59 10.89 -10.50 -11.00
N ASP A 60 10.97 -11.66 -11.65
CA ASP A 60 9.94 -12.70 -11.58
C ASP A 60 9.81 -13.32 -10.18
N ILE A 61 10.84 -13.17 -9.35
CA ILE A 61 10.87 -13.70 -7.98
C ILE A 61 10.13 -12.77 -7.00
N ILE A 62 10.05 -11.47 -7.29
CA ILE A 62 9.45 -10.44 -6.43
C ILE A 62 8.06 -10.09 -6.97
N GLY A 63 7.24 -11.12 -7.17
CA GLY A 63 5.84 -10.97 -7.56
C GLY A 63 4.97 -10.36 -6.46
N CYS A 64 3.90 -9.68 -6.84
CA CYS A 64 2.90 -9.17 -5.89
C CYS A 64 1.55 -9.84 -6.12
N GLN A 65 0.94 -10.35 -5.05
CA GLN A 65 -0.37 -11.00 -5.09
C GLN A 65 -1.55 -10.02 -5.27
N TYR A 66 -1.35 -8.72 -5.03
CA TYR A 66 -2.41 -7.71 -5.15
C TYR A 66 -2.33 -6.93 -6.47
N TYR A 67 -3.50 -6.48 -6.93
CA TYR A 67 -3.64 -5.44 -7.95
C TYR A 67 -4.43 -4.23 -7.38
N PRO A 68 -3.89 -3.00 -7.43
CA PRO A 68 -2.51 -2.67 -7.79
C PRO A 68 -1.48 -3.31 -6.82
N SER A 69 -0.23 -3.46 -7.27
CA SER A 69 0.85 -3.99 -6.42
C SER A 69 1.00 -3.18 -5.13
N CYS A 70 1.52 -3.76 -4.03
CA CYS A 70 1.68 -3.05 -2.75
C CYS A 70 2.45 -1.72 -2.89
N SER A 71 3.50 -1.70 -3.72
CA SER A 71 4.27 -0.49 -4.03
C SER A 71 3.43 0.55 -4.79
N HIS A 72 2.66 0.12 -5.79
CA HIS A 72 1.80 1.04 -6.55
C HIS A 72 0.61 1.52 -5.73
N TYR A 73 0.02 0.65 -4.90
CA TYR A 73 -0.98 1.00 -3.91
C TYR A 73 -0.46 2.09 -2.96
N GLY A 74 0.76 1.91 -2.44
CA GLY A 74 1.36 2.88 -1.54
C GLY A 74 1.61 4.23 -2.21
N ALA A 75 2.10 4.22 -3.46
CA ALA A 75 2.24 5.44 -4.25
C ALA A 75 0.89 6.14 -4.46
N LYS A 76 -0.17 5.38 -4.81
CA LYS A 76 -1.53 5.92 -4.95
C LYS A 76 -2.06 6.51 -3.63
N ALA A 77 -1.80 5.85 -2.50
CA ALA A 77 -2.22 6.33 -1.19
C ALA A 77 -1.51 7.63 -0.79
N ILE A 78 -0.20 7.72 -0.99
CA ILE A 78 0.58 8.95 -0.73
C ILE A 78 0.14 10.10 -1.64
N HIS A 79 -0.10 9.82 -2.92
CA HIS A 79 -0.59 10.81 -3.86
C HIS A 79 -1.97 11.34 -3.46
N SER A 80 -2.91 10.47 -3.13
CA SER A 80 -4.31 10.87 -2.89
C SER A 80 -4.57 11.40 -1.48
N LYS A 81 -3.81 10.94 -0.47
CA LYS A 81 -4.07 11.21 0.96
C LYS A 81 -2.94 11.97 1.66
N GLY A 82 -1.89 12.36 0.92
CA GLY A 82 -0.69 12.98 1.46
C GLY A 82 0.28 11.96 2.07
N ALA A 83 1.52 12.39 2.36
CA ALA A 83 2.57 11.49 2.80
C ALA A 83 2.27 10.79 4.15
N ILE A 84 1.69 11.48 5.13
CA ILE A 84 1.41 10.91 6.46
C ILE A 84 0.27 9.88 6.38
N PHE A 85 -0.94 10.31 6.01
CA PHE A 85 -2.09 9.39 5.94
C PHE A 85 -1.93 8.34 4.83
N GLY A 86 -1.28 8.69 3.73
CA GLY A 86 -0.92 7.73 2.69
C GLY A 86 0.00 6.63 3.21
N SER A 87 0.96 6.95 4.09
CA SER A 87 1.84 5.96 4.72
C SER A 87 1.08 5.05 5.70
N ILE A 88 0.15 5.60 6.49
CA ILE A 88 -0.76 4.83 7.37
C ILE A 88 -1.60 3.85 6.54
N VAL A 89 -2.17 4.31 5.42
CA VAL A 89 -2.97 3.48 4.50
C VAL A 89 -2.11 2.42 3.81
N THR A 90 -0.86 2.76 3.48
CA THR A 90 0.12 1.84 2.89
C THR A 90 0.48 0.73 3.88
N TYR A 91 0.71 1.09 5.15
CA TYR A 91 1.00 0.11 6.19
C TYR A 91 -0.12 -0.91 6.33
N ASP A 92 -1.40 -0.49 6.35
CA ASP A 92 -2.52 -1.43 6.38
C ASP A 92 -2.45 -2.45 5.22
N ARG A 93 -2.11 -1.98 4.01
CA ARG A 93 -1.90 -2.88 2.86
C ARG A 93 -0.77 -3.89 3.11
N ILE A 94 0.35 -3.46 3.70
CA ILE A 94 1.49 -4.35 3.98
C ILE A 94 1.08 -5.46 4.94
N ILE A 95 0.35 -5.14 6.01
CA ILE A 95 -0.12 -6.13 6.99
C ILE A 95 -1.08 -7.14 6.34
N ARG A 96 -1.92 -6.70 5.41
CA ARG A 96 -2.84 -7.58 4.66
C ARG A 96 -2.16 -8.33 3.52
N CYS A 97 -0.88 -8.06 3.24
CA CYS A 97 -0.07 -8.73 2.23
C CYS A 97 0.76 -9.86 2.86
N ASN A 98 0.04 -10.83 3.39
CA ASN A 98 0.57 -12.06 3.99
C ASN A 98 -0.02 -13.29 3.28
N GLU A 99 0.34 -14.47 3.74
CA GLU A 99 -0.04 -15.79 3.23
C GLU A 99 -1.55 -16.08 3.30
N ALA A 100 -2.30 -15.48 4.23
CA ALA A 100 -3.76 -15.61 4.29
C ALA A 100 -4.51 -14.57 3.47
N ALA A 101 -3.81 -13.69 2.75
CA ALA A 101 -4.43 -12.64 1.93
C ALA A 101 -5.46 -13.22 0.97
N LYS A 102 -5.14 -14.28 0.22
CA LYS A 102 -6.08 -14.94 -0.70
C LYS A 102 -7.31 -15.49 0.04
N PHE A 103 -7.11 -16.23 1.13
CA PHE A 103 -8.21 -16.78 1.93
C PHE A 103 -9.14 -15.68 2.46
N ASN A 104 -8.56 -14.62 3.02
CA ASN A 104 -9.31 -13.48 3.54
C ASN A 104 -10.06 -12.75 2.42
N HIS A 105 -9.44 -12.61 1.23
CA HIS A 105 -10.03 -11.99 0.05
C HIS A 105 -11.21 -12.80 -0.50
N ASP A 106 -11.09 -14.12 -0.54
CA ASP A 106 -12.17 -15.04 -0.93
C ASP A 106 -13.36 -14.93 0.04
N ASN A 107 -13.10 -14.96 1.34
CA ASN A 107 -14.14 -14.91 2.37
C ASN A 107 -14.93 -13.60 2.40
N MET A 108 -14.29 -12.49 2.00
CA MET A 108 -14.97 -11.19 1.87
C MET A 108 -15.65 -11.00 0.51
N GLY A 109 -15.63 -12.00 -0.38
CA GLY A 109 -16.20 -11.91 -1.73
C GLY A 109 -15.45 -10.94 -2.64
N GLY A 110 -14.12 -10.85 -2.48
CA GLY A 110 -13.27 -9.96 -3.25
C GLY A 110 -13.16 -10.35 -4.73
N PHE A 111 -12.82 -9.37 -5.57
CA PHE A 111 -12.69 -9.54 -7.01
C PHE A 111 -11.25 -9.86 -7.42
N TYR A 112 -11.10 -10.51 -8.57
CA TYR A 112 -9.81 -10.90 -9.13
C TYR A 112 -9.54 -10.10 -10.40
N TYR A 113 -8.28 -9.73 -10.59
CA TYR A 113 -7.81 -9.15 -11.84
C TYR A 113 -7.68 -10.27 -12.88
N SER A 114 -7.60 -9.91 -14.17
CA SER A 114 -7.57 -10.90 -15.26
C SER A 114 -6.41 -11.89 -15.17
N ASP A 115 -5.34 -11.54 -14.46
CA ASP A 115 -4.15 -12.38 -14.22
C ASP A 115 -4.19 -13.14 -12.89
N GLY A 116 -5.32 -13.12 -12.16
CA GLY A 116 -5.49 -13.84 -10.90
C GLY A 116 -5.03 -13.09 -9.65
N ARG A 117 -4.57 -11.84 -9.75
CA ARG A 117 -4.24 -11.02 -8.57
C ARG A 117 -5.48 -10.54 -7.82
N LEU A 118 -5.34 -10.37 -6.50
CA LEU A 118 -6.37 -9.88 -5.59
C LEU A 118 -6.62 -8.38 -5.83
N VAL A 119 -7.81 -7.99 -6.30
CA VAL A 119 -8.13 -6.58 -6.58
C VAL A 119 -8.44 -5.86 -5.28
N ASP A 120 -7.63 -4.87 -4.93
CA ASP A 120 -7.85 -4.09 -3.73
C ASP A 120 -7.39 -2.63 -3.89
N PRO A 121 -8.29 -1.75 -4.38
CA PRO A 121 -8.01 -0.33 -4.57
C PRO A 121 -7.82 0.43 -3.25
N VAL A 122 -7.18 1.61 -3.33
CA VAL A 122 -6.99 2.51 -2.18
C VAL A 122 -8.34 2.92 -1.59
N ASP A 123 -9.30 3.26 -2.44
CA ASP A 123 -10.66 3.58 -2.07
C ASP A 123 -11.54 2.36 -2.37
N TYR A 124 -11.68 1.52 -1.34
CA TYR A 124 -12.47 0.30 -1.40
C TYR A 124 -13.89 0.58 -0.91
N TYR A 125 -14.87 0.18 -1.73
CA TYR A 125 -16.30 0.29 -1.41
C TYR A 125 -16.86 -1.13 -1.32
N PRO A 126 -17.33 -1.58 -0.15
CA PRO A 126 -17.88 -2.91 -0.03
C PRO A 126 -19.23 -2.97 -0.76
N THR A 127 -19.54 -4.13 -1.32
CA THR A 127 -20.84 -4.42 -1.91
C THR A 127 -21.88 -4.85 -0.87
N LYS A 128 -21.43 -5.24 0.34
CA LYS A 128 -22.27 -5.72 1.43
C LYS A 128 -22.02 -4.95 2.73
N SER A 129 -23.12 -4.72 3.46
CA SER A 129 -23.07 -4.10 4.79
C SER A 129 -22.52 -5.07 5.84
N ASN A 130 -21.74 -4.54 6.78
CA ASN A 130 -21.00 -5.29 7.78
C ASN A 130 -21.56 -5.05 9.18
N LYS A 131 -21.65 -6.09 10.03
CA LYS A 131 -22.35 -6.05 11.32
C LYS A 131 -21.49 -5.54 12.49
N LYS A 132 -20.19 -5.87 12.49
CA LYS A 132 -19.26 -5.48 13.59
C LYS A 132 -18.95 -3.98 13.59
N SER A 133 -18.72 -3.43 14.79
CA SER A 133 -18.45 -2.00 15.00
C SER A 133 -17.02 -1.61 14.58
N PRO A 134 -16.84 -0.70 13.60
CA PRO A 134 -15.51 -0.23 13.21
C PRO A 134 -14.78 0.56 14.29
N MET A 135 -15.52 1.33 15.09
CA MET A 135 -14.94 2.11 16.19
C MET A 135 -14.43 1.21 17.30
N LEU A 136 -15.19 0.16 17.66
CA LEU A 136 -14.73 -0.82 18.64
C LEU A 136 -13.45 -1.52 18.17
N ALA A 137 -13.39 -1.92 16.90
CA ALA A 137 -12.19 -2.52 16.32
C ALA A 137 -10.97 -1.59 16.43
N ALA A 138 -11.14 -0.30 16.11
CA ALA A 138 -10.08 0.70 16.24
C ALA A 138 -9.60 0.84 17.69
N SER A 139 -10.54 0.94 18.64
CA SER A 139 -10.23 1.05 20.07
C SER A 139 -9.48 -0.17 20.59
N LEU A 140 -9.87 -1.38 20.19
CA LEU A 140 -9.17 -2.60 20.55
C LEU A 140 -7.71 -2.55 20.05
N SER A 141 -7.49 -2.25 18.77
CA SER A 141 -6.13 -2.13 18.23
C SER A 141 -5.30 -0.99 18.81
N ALA A 142 -5.93 0.08 19.27
CA ALA A 142 -5.23 1.17 19.96
C ALA A 142 -4.66 0.73 21.32
N LEU A 143 -5.41 -0.13 22.03
CA LEU A 143 -4.97 -0.71 23.31
C LEU A 143 -3.96 -1.84 23.10
N VAL A 144 -4.27 -2.76 22.19
CA VAL A 144 -3.44 -3.93 21.88
C VAL A 144 -3.39 -4.10 20.38
N PRO A 145 -2.25 -3.76 19.72
CA PRO A 145 -2.10 -3.90 18.27
C PRO A 145 -2.53 -5.28 17.76
N GLY A 146 -3.21 -5.30 16.60
CA GLY A 146 -3.76 -6.52 16.00
C GLY A 146 -5.12 -6.99 16.55
N SER A 147 -5.47 -6.66 17.81
CA SER A 147 -6.70 -7.18 18.45
C SER A 147 -8.00 -6.70 17.76
N GLY A 148 -8.00 -5.51 17.15
CA GLY A 148 -9.13 -5.04 16.35
C GLY A 148 -9.31 -5.79 15.04
N ARG A 149 -8.21 -6.23 14.41
CA ARG A 149 -8.24 -7.07 13.20
C ARG A 149 -8.72 -8.48 13.54
N MET A 150 -8.31 -8.99 14.70
CA MET A 150 -8.81 -10.24 15.30
C MET A 150 -10.32 -10.16 15.52
N TYR A 151 -10.81 -9.11 16.17
CA TYR A 151 -12.25 -8.85 16.32
C TYR A 151 -12.97 -8.83 14.97
N GLY A 152 -12.37 -8.24 13.94
CA GLY A 152 -12.87 -8.23 12.56
C GLY A 152 -12.95 -9.59 11.87
N GLY A 153 -12.37 -10.65 12.44
CA GLY A 153 -12.38 -12.01 11.88
C GLY A 153 -11.10 -12.38 11.12
N ARG A 154 -10.02 -11.60 11.28
CA ARG A 154 -8.73 -11.82 10.60
C ARG A 154 -7.64 -12.28 11.57
N LEU A 155 -7.99 -13.25 12.41
CA LEU A 155 -7.27 -13.56 13.65
C LEU A 155 -5.82 -14.01 13.44
N ILE A 156 -5.62 -15.02 12.59
CA ILE A 156 -4.37 -15.77 12.55
C ILE A 156 -3.25 -14.96 11.89
N MET A 157 -3.54 -14.26 10.78
CA MET A 157 -2.49 -13.54 10.06
C MET A 157 -2.50 -12.04 10.37
N ASP A 158 -3.45 -11.27 9.83
CA ASP A 158 -3.41 -9.80 9.92
C ASP A 158 -3.29 -9.30 11.38
N GLY A 159 -3.94 -9.98 12.33
CA GLY A 159 -3.82 -9.68 13.76
C GLY A 159 -2.41 -9.91 14.32
N ILE A 160 -1.81 -11.09 14.09
CA ILE A 160 -0.47 -11.43 14.59
C ILE A 160 0.60 -10.58 13.90
N TYR A 161 0.55 -10.43 12.57
CA TYR A 161 1.49 -9.57 11.84
C TYR A 161 1.42 -8.12 12.33
N GLY A 162 0.21 -7.59 12.55
CA GLY A 162 0.02 -6.25 13.07
C GLY A 162 0.64 -6.04 14.45
N LEU A 163 0.50 -7.03 15.35
CA LEU A 163 1.13 -7.02 16.67
C LEU A 163 2.66 -7.07 16.57
N LEU A 164 3.21 -8.00 15.79
CA LEU A 164 4.65 -8.21 15.66
C LEU A 164 5.35 -6.98 15.05
N VAL A 165 4.80 -6.45 13.95
CA VAL A 165 5.41 -5.30 13.27
C VAL A 165 5.31 -4.04 14.13
N SER A 166 4.18 -3.80 14.80
CA SER A 166 4.06 -2.67 15.75
C SER A 166 5.04 -2.80 16.91
N SER A 167 5.13 -3.99 17.51
CA SER A 167 6.04 -4.26 18.62
C SER A 167 7.51 -4.06 18.22
N LEU A 168 7.90 -4.53 17.02
CA LEU A 168 9.25 -4.37 16.51
C LEU A 168 9.58 -2.89 16.29
N THR A 169 8.71 -2.15 15.60
CA THR A 169 8.96 -0.74 15.26
C THR A 169 8.98 0.17 16.49
N ILE A 170 8.11 -0.07 17.48
CA ILE A 170 8.15 0.62 18.76
C ILE A 170 9.46 0.34 19.51
N GLN A 171 9.90 -0.92 19.56
CA GLN A 171 11.18 -1.27 20.20
C GLN A 171 12.37 -0.61 19.50
N MET A 172 12.36 -0.52 18.16
CA MET A 172 13.40 0.17 17.40
C MET A 172 13.43 1.67 17.75
N ALA A 173 12.28 2.32 17.85
CA ALA A 173 12.18 3.72 18.27
C ALA A 173 12.70 3.92 19.70
N GLN A 174 12.25 3.10 20.66
CA GLN A 174 12.70 3.15 22.05
C GLN A 174 14.22 2.95 22.17
N LYS A 175 14.76 1.95 21.47
CA LYS A 175 16.20 1.66 21.45
C LYS A 175 16.99 2.82 20.84
N SER A 176 16.47 3.46 19.79
CA SER A 176 17.10 4.61 19.17
C SER A 176 17.13 5.82 20.11
N ILE A 177 16.00 6.11 20.79
CA ILE A 177 15.89 7.19 21.77
C ILE A 177 16.85 6.96 22.94
N LYS A 178 16.86 5.74 23.50
CA LYS A 178 17.76 5.39 24.62
C LYS A 178 19.24 5.53 24.27
N LYS A 179 19.59 5.39 22.99
CA LYS A 179 20.95 5.57 22.47
C LYS A 179 21.26 7.00 22.04
N GLU A 180 20.34 7.94 22.23
CA GLU A 180 20.46 9.35 21.78
C GLU A 180 20.84 9.45 20.29
N SER A 181 20.35 8.53 19.47
CA SER A 181 20.80 8.43 18.09
C SER A 181 20.20 9.55 17.23
N ALA A 182 21.00 10.13 16.33
CA ALA A 182 20.55 11.15 15.38
C ALA A 182 19.44 10.65 14.43
N ILE A 183 19.32 9.33 14.22
CA ILE A 183 18.26 8.73 13.39
C ILE A 183 16.95 8.48 14.16
N SER A 184 16.88 8.84 15.44
CA SER A 184 15.68 8.64 16.27
C SER A 184 14.39 9.21 15.66
N PRO A 185 14.37 10.41 15.05
CA PRO A 185 13.16 10.93 14.40
C PRO A 185 12.59 9.99 13.32
N PHE A 186 13.46 9.30 12.57
CA PHE A 186 13.03 8.33 11.56
C PHE A 186 12.35 7.13 12.19
N PHE A 187 12.96 6.50 13.20
CA PHE A 187 12.35 5.33 13.86
C PHE A 187 11.08 5.70 14.62
N ILE A 188 11.01 6.88 15.23
CA ILE A 188 9.77 7.40 15.83
C ILE A 188 8.69 7.56 14.76
N GLY A 189 9.00 8.17 13.61
CA GLY A 189 8.06 8.34 12.51
C GLY A 189 7.54 7.00 11.98
N VAL A 190 8.41 5.99 11.86
CA VAL A 190 8.01 4.63 11.48
C VAL A 190 7.07 4.02 12.53
N ALA A 191 7.43 4.09 13.82
CA ALA A 191 6.60 3.55 14.90
C ALA A 191 5.22 4.23 15.00
N LEU A 192 5.15 5.55 14.79
CA LEU A 192 3.87 6.27 14.74
C LEU A 192 3.04 5.83 13.53
N THR A 193 3.67 5.68 12.36
CA THR A 193 3.00 5.25 11.14
C THR A 193 2.42 3.84 11.28
N THR A 194 3.19 2.91 11.85
CA THR A 194 2.72 1.53 12.08
C THR A 194 1.62 1.48 13.13
N TYR A 195 1.76 2.21 14.23
CA TYR A 195 0.75 2.27 15.29
C TYR A 195 -0.60 2.82 14.79
N PHE A 196 -0.61 3.99 14.13
CA PHE A 196 -1.84 4.53 13.55
C PHE A 196 -2.35 3.69 12.37
N GLY A 197 -1.44 3.05 11.63
CA GLY A 197 -1.76 2.09 10.59
C GLY A 197 -2.49 0.85 11.10
N GLU A 198 -2.16 0.36 12.29
CA GLU A 198 -2.89 -0.73 12.94
C GLU A 198 -4.31 -0.34 13.34
N ILE A 199 -4.47 0.85 13.94
CA ILE A 199 -5.78 1.37 14.32
C ILE A 199 -6.66 1.55 13.08
N TYR A 200 -6.10 2.18 12.04
CA TYR A 200 -6.78 2.40 10.77
C TYR A 200 -7.15 1.07 10.09
N GLY A 201 -6.23 0.11 10.07
CA GLY A 201 -6.46 -1.18 9.46
C GLY A 201 -7.51 -2.02 10.20
N ALA A 202 -7.56 -1.94 11.53
CA ALA A 202 -8.63 -2.56 12.32
C ALA A 202 -10.00 -1.95 12.03
N TYR A 203 -10.09 -0.61 11.97
CA TYR A 203 -11.29 0.08 11.53
C TYR A 203 -11.77 -0.41 10.16
N ARG A 204 -10.87 -0.45 9.17
CA ARG A 204 -11.20 -0.95 7.82
C ARG A 204 -11.60 -2.42 7.83
N THR A 205 -10.94 -3.23 8.65
CA THR A 205 -11.22 -4.67 8.75
C THR A 205 -12.68 -4.89 9.14
N ALA A 206 -13.13 -4.23 10.21
CA ALA A 206 -14.51 -4.29 10.63
C ALA A 206 -15.45 -3.58 9.64
N LYS A 207 -15.04 -2.50 8.97
CA LYS A 207 -15.96 -1.78 8.08
C LYS A 207 -16.18 -2.46 6.73
N TYR A 208 -15.15 -3.07 6.15
CA TYR A 208 -15.11 -3.40 4.72
C TYR A 208 -14.78 -4.85 4.39
N TYR A 209 -14.29 -5.60 5.36
CA TYR A 209 -13.39 -6.73 5.11
C TYR A 209 -13.76 -7.95 5.97
N GLN A 210 -15.00 -8.00 6.47
CA GLN A 210 -15.53 -9.15 7.20
C GLN A 210 -15.83 -10.30 6.24
N SER A 211 -15.83 -11.52 6.78
CA SER A 211 -16.33 -12.67 6.05
C SER A 211 -17.84 -12.57 5.84
N HIS A 212 -18.29 -12.93 4.65
CA HIS A 212 -19.70 -13.20 4.39
C HIS A 212 -19.88 -14.70 4.31
N PRO A 213 -20.86 -15.30 5.02
CA PRO A 213 -21.21 -16.69 4.80
C PRO A 213 -21.56 -16.88 3.32
N LYS A 214 -21.14 -18.01 2.74
CA LYS A 214 -21.56 -18.39 1.39
C LYS A 214 -23.07 -18.59 1.43
N SER A 215 -23.77 -18.10 0.41
CA SER A 215 -25.23 -18.21 0.26
C SER A 215 -25.66 -19.65 -0.05
N GLY A 216 -25.41 -20.56 0.89
CA GLY A 216 -25.69 -21.99 0.78
C GLY A 216 -25.76 -22.73 2.13
N ASP A 217 -25.43 -22.07 3.25
CA ASP A 217 -25.51 -22.65 4.60
C ASP A 217 -26.75 -22.17 5.39
N GLU A 218 -27.69 -21.48 4.73
CA GLU A 218 -29.04 -21.25 5.25
C GLU A 218 -30.01 -22.18 4.50
N ASN A 219 -30.04 -23.46 4.91
CA ASN A 219 -31.14 -24.41 4.70
C ASN A 219 -31.08 -25.49 5.78
#